data_AF-A0A848YJT9-F1
#
_entry.id   AF-A0A848YJT9-F1
#
_cell.length_a   1.000
_cell.length_b   1.000
_cell.length_c   1.000
_cell.angle_alpha   90.00
_cell.angle_beta   90.00
_cell.angle_gamma   90.00
#
_symmetry.space_group_name_H-M   'P 1'
#
loop_
_entity.id
_entity.type
_entity.pdbx_description
1 polymer ?
#
loop_
_entity_poly.entity_id
_entity_poly.type
_entity_poly.pdbx_seq_one_letter_code
_entity_poly.pdbx_strand_id
1 'polypeptide(L)'
;MKITIAKTAGFCMGVRRAVEMALDAPGIHAKPIYTLGPLIHNPQVLSLFEEKGIRVINDIPEKGEGTVIIRAHGVPPERKEALKAAGFNVIDATCPRVIRVQTIIRVHARKGYDVIILGDENHPEVIGLLGHTTPGKGHVAANLAQLREIPAFDKAIIVAQTTQNTLAYEQIKDWAGTHHPQYKIFETICGSTEKRQGEVRSLAQNMDAVVVVGGKSSGNTRRLSEIVRQAGKPAFHIETEADLASVAIGTPQNVGLTAGASTPNWIIRRVYRALEKIPLEHDNPLNRWTFSLQRFLLLTNLYVAFGAGCLSYTCLQLQNNHNPFPLIWISILYVLSMHILNHLTGKAEDRYNDPERAAFYEKNKPYLTTLAIVAGAAGLVAAFFTGTFPFIALIIMSAFGLSYNLRIFPRGEKENKRYSRLRDISGSKTILIALAWGTVTALLPGLADPHGFSSRSLLVFAWSTAVVFSRTAFFDILDMQGDRIVGKETIAILLGEKRSIRLLKAISIGMVVLSAGASAAQIVPSLGYALILCPVFIYGILFIHENGYMLPGTRMEFLAETVFVVSGLTTLIWSTVI
;
A
#
# COMPACT_ATOMS: atom_id res chain seq x y z
N MET A 1 17.73 -3.92 -16.82
CA MET A 1 17.52 -2.47 -16.58
C MET A 1 17.52 -2.18 -15.09
N LYS A 2 18.17 -1.09 -14.63
CA LYS A 2 18.07 -0.64 -13.24
C LYS A 2 16.99 0.43 -13.14
N ILE A 3 15.95 0.16 -12.37
CA ILE A 3 14.86 1.12 -12.11
C ILE A 3 15.05 1.72 -10.72
N THR A 4 15.12 3.05 -10.63
CA THR A 4 15.24 3.77 -9.36
C THR A 4 13.97 4.57 -9.12
N ILE A 5 13.25 4.25 -8.05
CA ILE A 5 11.98 4.91 -7.70
C ILE A 5 12.25 6.05 -6.73
N ALA A 6 11.65 7.22 -6.98
CA ALA A 6 11.67 8.34 -6.04
C ALA A 6 10.95 7.95 -4.72
N LYS A 7 11.59 8.18 -3.57
CA LYS A 7 11.04 7.89 -2.24
C LYS A 7 9.77 8.68 -1.95
N THR A 8 9.61 9.85 -2.58
CA THR A 8 8.44 10.71 -2.44
C THR A 8 7.33 10.42 -3.46
N ALA A 9 7.48 9.39 -4.29
CA ALA A 9 6.48 9.00 -5.29
C ALA A 9 5.15 8.62 -4.62
N GLY A 10 4.05 9.14 -5.19
CA GLY A 10 2.69 8.81 -4.79
C GLY A 10 2.09 9.74 -3.73
N PHE A 11 1.02 9.26 -3.10
CA PHE A 11 0.16 10.07 -2.23
C PHE A 11 0.91 10.89 -1.18
N CYS A 12 0.70 12.21 -1.22
CA CYS A 12 1.07 13.08 -0.09
C CYS A 12 0.05 12.93 1.06
N MET A 13 0.39 13.43 2.25
CA MET A 13 -0.49 13.38 3.41
C MET A 13 -1.87 13.99 3.14
N GLY A 14 -1.92 15.16 2.47
CA GLY A 14 -3.19 15.85 2.18
C GLY A 14 -4.11 15.05 1.26
N VAL A 15 -3.55 14.48 0.20
CA VAL A 15 -4.28 13.60 -0.72
C VAL A 15 -4.73 12.33 0.00
N ARG A 16 -3.83 11.67 0.74
CA ARG A 16 -4.14 10.47 1.51
C ARG A 16 -5.32 10.72 2.44
N ARG A 17 -5.26 11.79 3.24
CA ARG A 17 -6.35 12.19 4.14
C ARG A 17 -7.68 12.37 3.39
N ALA A 18 -7.67 13.07 2.26
CA ALA A 18 -8.91 13.31 1.51
C ALA A 18 -9.49 12.02 0.93
N VAL A 19 -8.66 11.18 0.31
CA VAL A 19 -9.09 9.89 -0.24
C VAL A 19 -9.64 8.98 0.84
N GLU A 20 -8.96 8.91 1.99
CA GLU A 20 -9.41 8.13 3.15
C GLU A 20 -10.76 8.61 3.69
N MET A 21 -10.94 9.93 3.84
CA MET A 21 -12.24 10.51 4.23
C MET A 21 -13.36 10.16 3.25
N ALA A 22 -13.07 10.15 1.96
CA ALA A 22 -14.06 9.78 0.94
C ALA A 22 -14.40 8.30 0.97
N LEU A 23 -13.41 7.41 1.07
CA LEU A 23 -13.65 5.97 1.13
C LEU A 23 -14.41 5.53 2.38
N ASP A 24 -14.19 6.19 3.52
CA ASP A 24 -14.87 5.86 4.77
C ASP A 24 -16.30 6.45 4.84
N ALA A 25 -16.57 7.53 4.10
CA ALA A 25 -17.83 8.26 4.19
C ALA A 25 -19.10 7.42 3.97
N PRO A 26 -19.18 6.49 3.00
CA PRO A 26 -20.36 5.65 2.81
C PRO A 26 -20.73 4.75 4.01
N GLY A 27 -19.79 4.48 4.92
CA GLY A 27 -20.02 3.69 6.14
C GLY A 27 -20.33 4.52 7.39
N ILE A 28 -20.13 5.84 7.33
CA ILE A 28 -20.21 6.74 8.49
C ILE A 28 -21.28 7.82 8.31
N HIS A 29 -21.52 8.27 7.08
CA HIS A 29 -22.32 9.45 6.79
C HIS A 29 -23.57 9.13 5.96
N ALA A 30 -24.54 10.05 5.99
CA ALA A 30 -25.79 9.93 5.25
C ALA A 30 -25.53 9.91 3.74
N LYS A 31 -26.03 8.86 3.07
CA LYS A 31 -26.03 8.71 1.61
C LYS A 31 -27.15 9.57 0.99
N PRO A 32 -27.07 9.93 -0.30
CA PRO A 32 -25.94 9.72 -1.23
C PRO A 32 -24.68 10.48 -0.83
N ILE A 33 -23.50 9.99 -1.26
CA ILE A 33 -22.21 10.63 -0.98
C ILE A 33 -21.69 11.27 -2.27
N TYR A 34 -21.33 12.54 -2.19
CA TYR A 34 -20.80 13.30 -3.31
C TYR A 34 -19.44 13.94 -3.00
N THR A 35 -18.70 14.28 -4.05
CA THR A 35 -17.57 15.22 -3.97
C THR A 35 -17.89 16.46 -4.81
N LEU A 36 -17.57 17.66 -4.31
CA LEU A 36 -17.72 18.89 -5.09
C LEU A 36 -16.53 19.07 -6.04
N GLY A 37 -16.75 18.72 -7.31
CA GLY A 37 -15.73 18.47 -8.32
C GLY A 37 -14.88 17.22 -8.01
N PRO A 38 -13.87 16.94 -8.84
CA PRO A 38 -12.91 15.89 -8.56
C PRO A 38 -12.23 16.10 -7.20
N LEU A 39 -12.31 15.11 -6.31
CA LEU A 39 -11.66 15.18 -5.00
C LEU A 39 -10.14 15.40 -5.13
N ILE A 40 -9.55 14.72 -6.13
CA ILE A 40 -8.15 14.80 -6.55
C ILE A 40 -8.05 14.69 -8.09
N HIS A 41 -6.93 15.11 -8.66
CA HIS A 41 -6.64 14.97 -10.10
C HIS A 41 -6.01 13.60 -10.41
N ASN A 42 -6.82 12.54 -10.35
CA ASN A 42 -6.42 11.18 -10.76
C ASN A 42 -7.65 10.39 -11.26
N PRO A 43 -7.76 10.09 -12.57
CA PRO A 43 -8.96 9.49 -13.15
C PRO A 43 -9.25 8.07 -12.63
N GLN A 44 -8.21 7.31 -12.31
CA GLN A 44 -8.36 5.97 -11.78
C GLN A 44 -8.98 5.96 -10.36
N VAL A 45 -8.60 6.91 -9.51
CA VAL A 45 -9.19 7.06 -8.18
C VAL A 45 -10.64 7.58 -8.28
N LEU A 46 -10.95 8.44 -9.24
CA LEU A 46 -12.34 8.87 -9.47
C LEU A 46 -13.23 7.71 -9.93
N SER A 47 -12.73 6.86 -10.82
CA SER A 47 -13.43 5.65 -11.25
C SER A 47 -13.70 4.71 -10.07
N LEU A 48 -12.72 4.58 -9.17
CA LEU A 48 -12.89 3.81 -7.93
C LEU A 48 -13.96 4.41 -7.00
N PHE A 49 -14.03 5.73 -6.88
CA PHE A 49 -15.08 6.39 -6.09
C PHE A 49 -16.46 6.10 -6.65
N GLU A 50 -16.59 6.14 -7.98
CA GLU A 50 -17.85 5.80 -8.64
C GLU A 50 -18.26 4.34 -8.39
N GLU A 51 -17.32 3.38 -8.49
CA GLU A 51 -17.54 1.97 -8.10
C GLU A 51 -18.01 1.83 -6.64
N LYS A 52 -17.63 2.77 -5.76
CA LYS A 52 -18.01 2.83 -4.34
C LYS A 52 -19.27 3.64 -4.06
N GLY A 53 -19.94 4.14 -5.10
CA GLY A 53 -21.16 4.94 -4.97
C GLY A 53 -20.91 6.39 -4.52
N ILE A 54 -19.68 6.88 -4.64
CA ILE A 54 -19.30 8.28 -4.38
C ILE A 54 -19.26 9.00 -5.73
N ARG A 55 -20.17 9.96 -5.93
CA ARG A 55 -20.34 10.64 -7.24
C ARG A 55 -19.78 12.06 -7.22
N VAL A 56 -19.28 12.52 -8.36
CA VAL A 56 -18.85 13.93 -8.50
C VAL A 56 -20.05 14.79 -8.86
N ILE A 57 -20.23 15.93 -8.16
CA ILE A 57 -21.13 17.02 -8.57
C ILE A 57 -20.30 18.26 -8.90
N ASN A 58 -20.61 18.96 -9.98
CA ASN A 58 -19.91 20.20 -10.34
C ASN A 58 -20.65 21.44 -9.85
N ASP A 59 -21.98 21.37 -9.84
CA ASP A 59 -22.89 22.43 -9.45
C ASP A 59 -23.62 22.08 -8.16
N ILE A 60 -23.97 23.12 -7.39
CA ILE A 60 -24.70 22.99 -6.13
C ILE A 60 -26.19 23.13 -6.49
N PRO A 61 -27.01 22.07 -6.33
CA PRO A 61 -28.44 22.17 -6.56
C PRO A 61 -29.11 23.09 -5.53
N GLU A 62 -30.29 23.62 -5.86
CA GLU A 62 -31.08 24.42 -4.91
C GLU A 62 -31.44 23.63 -3.64
N LYS A 63 -31.73 22.33 -3.80
CA LYS A 63 -32.00 21.41 -2.70
C LYS A 63 -31.15 20.14 -2.87
N GLY A 64 -30.27 19.92 -1.92
CA GLY A 64 -29.38 18.78 -1.81
C GLY A 64 -29.89 17.73 -0.83
N GLU A 65 -29.42 16.50 -1.00
CA GLU A 65 -29.65 15.38 -0.09
C GLU A 65 -28.34 14.63 0.17
N GLY A 66 -28.14 14.16 1.39
CA GLY A 66 -26.97 13.37 1.76
C GLY A 66 -25.75 14.21 2.12
N THR A 67 -24.57 13.75 1.73
CA THR A 67 -23.29 14.31 2.17
C THR A 67 -22.43 14.75 0.99
N VAL A 68 -21.83 15.95 1.07
CA VAL A 68 -20.87 16.46 0.10
C VAL A 68 -19.50 16.65 0.74
N ILE A 69 -18.48 16.12 0.09
CA ILE A 69 -17.08 16.23 0.49
C ILE A 69 -16.41 17.33 -0.35
N ILE A 70 -15.88 18.35 0.32
CA ILE A 70 -15.07 19.39 -0.29
C ILE A 70 -13.70 18.82 -0.64
N ARG A 71 -13.27 19.01 -1.90
CA ARG A 71 -11.99 18.54 -2.45
C ARG A 71 -10.76 19.03 -1.68
N ALA A 72 -9.65 18.30 -1.81
CA ALA A 72 -8.38 18.61 -1.11
C ALA A 72 -7.80 20.01 -1.43
N HIS A 73 -8.14 20.53 -2.61
CA HIS A 73 -7.76 21.87 -3.09
C HIS A 73 -8.53 23.01 -2.40
N GLY A 74 -9.59 22.69 -1.66
CA GLY A 74 -10.51 23.67 -1.11
C GLY A 74 -11.49 24.24 -2.13
N VAL A 75 -12.34 25.14 -1.62
CA VAL A 75 -13.35 25.89 -2.36
C VAL A 75 -13.47 27.30 -1.76
N PRO A 76 -13.98 28.29 -2.51
CA PRO A 76 -14.36 29.58 -1.96
C PRO A 76 -15.32 29.46 -0.76
N PRO A 77 -15.28 30.37 0.22
CA PRO A 77 -16.20 30.40 1.37
C PRO A 77 -17.67 30.31 0.97
N GLU A 78 -18.06 31.10 -0.02
CA GLU A 78 -19.44 31.19 -0.55
C GLU A 78 -19.95 29.83 -1.05
N ARG A 79 -19.09 29.03 -1.70
CA ARG A 79 -19.45 27.68 -2.17
C ARG A 79 -19.71 26.73 -1.01
N LYS A 80 -18.97 26.86 0.09
CA LYS A 80 -19.18 26.04 1.30
C LYS A 80 -20.48 26.43 2.01
N GLU A 81 -20.82 27.71 2.02
CA GLU A 81 -22.09 28.21 2.57
C GLU A 81 -23.27 27.77 1.71
N ALA A 82 -23.15 27.86 0.38
CA ALA A 82 -24.16 27.39 -0.57
C ALA A 82 -24.46 25.89 -0.40
N LEU A 83 -23.44 25.04 -0.19
CA LEU A 83 -23.66 23.61 0.10
C LEU A 83 -24.50 23.37 1.36
N LYS A 84 -24.23 24.13 2.43
CA LYS A 84 -25.00 24.03 3.68
C LYS A 84 -26.42 24.56 3.49
N ALA A 85 -26.57 25.68 2.80
CA ALA A 85 -27.86 26.29 2.51
C ALA A 85 -28.76 25.36 1.67
N ALA A 86 -28.16 24.60 0.74
CA ALA A 86 -28.85 23.58 -0.04
C ALA A 86 -29.28 22.34 0.80
N GLY A 87 -28.82 22.20 2.05
CA GLY A 87 -29.22 21.11 2.95
C GLY A 87 -28.26 19.91 3.00
N PHE A 88 -27.06 20.01 2.41
CA PHE A 88 -26.08 18.93 2.51
C PHE A 88 -25.40 18.86 3.88
N ASN A 89 -25.07 17.65 4.32
CA ASN A 89 -24.01 17.45 5.31
C ASN A 89 -22.65 17.68 4.64
N VAL A 90 -21.85 18.65 5.13
CA VAL A 90 -20.60 19.06 4.46
C VAL A 90 -19.38 18.54 5.21
N ILE A 91 -18.57 17.74 4.53
CA ILE A 91 -17.26 17.27 5.02
C ILE A 91 -16.16 18.06 4.34
N ASP A 92 -15.26 18.64 5.13
CA ASP A 92 -14.15 19.45 4.61
C ASP A 92 -12.85 18.65 4.50
N ALA A 93 -12.57 18.11 3.31
CA ALA A 93 -11.33 17.39 3.05
C ALA A 93 -10.19 18.30 2.58
N THR A 94 -10.34 19.64 2.66
CA THR A 94 -9.28 20.59 2.29
C THR A 94 -7.97 20.26 3.01
N CYS A 95 -6.87 20.25 2.26
CA CYS A 95 -5.56 19.96 2.80
C CYS A 95 -5.16 21.02 3.85
N PRO A 96 -4.66 20.63 5.04
CA PRO A 96 -4.21 21.59 6.06
C PRO A 96 -3.15 22.59 5.56
N ARG A 97 -2.37 22.21 4.52
CA ARG A 97 -1.41 23.12 3.89
C ARG A 97 -2.10 24.21 3.05
N VAL A 98 -3.20 23.88 2.39
CA VAL A 98 -4.03 24.86 1.67
C VAL A 98 -4.76 25.77 2.67
N ILE A 99 -5.31 25.20 3.76
CA ILE A 99 -5.95 25.98 4.84
C ILE A 99 -4.99 27.04 5.43
N ARG A 100 -3.69 26.72 5.53
CA ARG A 100 -2.66 27.69 5.94
C ARG A 100 -2.60 28.89 4.98
N VAL A 101 -2.58 28.65 3.67
CA VAL A 101 -2.54 29.72 2.65
C VAL A 101 -3.82 30.56 2.72
N GLN A 102 -4.99 29.91 2.77
CA GLN A 102 -6.29 30.59 2.94
C GLN A 102 -6.31 31.47 4.19
N THR A 103 -5.69 31.01 5.28
CA THR A 103 -5.59 31.77 6.54
C THR A 103 -4.67 32.98 6.40
N ILE A 104 -3.51 32.83 5.75
CA ILE A 104 -2.60 33.95 5.47
C ILE A 104 -3.34 35.02 4.66
N ILE A 105 -4.03 34.62 3.58
CA ILE A 105 -4.79 35.52 2.72
C ILE A 105 -5.85 36.25 3.55
N ARG A 106 -6.70 35.53 4.28
CA ARG A 106 -7.79 36.12 5.09
C ARG A 106 -7.28 37.12 6.14
N VAL A 107 -6.16 36.82 6.80
CA VAL A 107 -5.56 37.72 7.82
C VAL A 107 -5.10 39.04 7.19
N HIS A 108 -4.54 39.01 5.98
CA HIS A 108 -4.03 40.20 5.30
C HIS A 108 -5.11 40.96 4.53
N ALA A 109 -6.10 40.27 3.97
CA ALA A 109 -7.29 40.87 3.38
C ALA A 109 -8.02 41.77 4.41
N ARG A 110 -8.17 41.31 5.66
CA ARG A 110 -8.72 42.12 6.78
C ARG A 110 -7.88 43.35 7.13
N LYS A 111 -6.59 43.36 6.77
CA LYS A 111 -5.68 44.49 6.94
C LYS A 111 -5.62 45.37 5.70
N GLY A 112 -6.46 45.11 4.69
CA GLY A 112 -6.56 45.89 3.45
C GLY A 112 -5.43 45.64 2.44
N TYR A 113 -4.67 44.54 2.58
CA TYR A 113 -3.63 44.18 1.61
C TYR A 113 -4.25 43.67 0.30
N ASP A 114 -3.62 44.02 -0.81
CA ASP A 114 -3.80 43.33 -2.08
C ASP A 114 -3.09 41.96 -2.03
N VAL A 115 -3.61 40.98 -2.77
CA VAL A 115 -3.14 39.60 -2.70
C VAL A 115 -2.75 39.14 -4.09
N ILE A 116 -1.46 38.87 -4.28
CA ILE A 116 -0.90 38.30 -5.50
C ILE A 116 -0.70 36.81 -5.27
N ILE A 117 -1.32 35.98 -6.11
CA ILE A 117 -1.27 34.53 -6.05
C ILE A 117 -0.49 34.02 -7.26
N LEU A 118 0.69 33.46 -7.03
CA LEU A 118 1.44 32.77 -8.07
C LEU A 118 0.83 31.38 -8.30
N GLY A 119 0.20 31.17 -9.45
CA GLY A 119 -0.46 29.91 -9.77
C GLY A 119 -1.17 29.93 -11.13
N ASP A 120 -1.80 28.80 -11.46
CA ASP A 120 -2.65 28.68 -12.64
C ASP A 120 -4.06 29.20 -12.30
N GLU A 121 -4.51 30.26 -12.96
CA GLU A 121 -5.76 30.99 -12.69
C GLU A 121 -7.00 30.08 -12.68
N ASN A 122 -7.02 29.10 -13.57
CA ASN A 122 -8.14 28.16 -13.69
C ASN A 122 -8.03 26.98 -12.72
N HIS A 123 -6.97 26.91 -11.91
CA HIS A 123 -6.76 25.79 -11.01
C HIS A 123 -7.72 25.85 -9.81
N PRO A 124 -8.38 24.72 -9.44
CA PRO A 124 -9.23 24.57 -8.28
C PRO A 124 -8.78 25.24 -6.98
N GLU A 125 -7.48 25.10 -6.68
CA GLU A 125 -6.85 25.68 -5.50
C GLU A 125 -6.78 27.21 -5.60
N VAL A 126 -6.35 27.75 -6.73
CA VAL A 126 -6.20 29.20 -6.94
C VAL A 126 -7.55 29.89 -6.87
N ILE A 127 -8.58 29.32 -7.50
CA ILE A 127 -9.97 29.79 -7.36
C ILE A 127 -10.40 29.79 -5.89
N GLY A 128 -10.09 28.73 -5.15
CA GLY A 128 -10.37 28.65 -3.71
C GLY A 128 -9.63 29.73 -2.91
N LEU A 129 -8.38 30.01 -3.23
CA LEU A 129 -7.57 31.05 -2.59
C LEU A 129 -8.09 32.47 -2.89
N LEU A 130 -8.48 32.74 -4.14
CA LEU A 130 -9.08 34.01 -4.55
C LEU A 130 -10.35 34.33 -3.75
N GLY A 131 -11.17 33.31 -3.47
CA GLY A 131 -12.37 33.47 -2.64
C GLY A 131 -12.12 33.91 -1.19
N HIS A 132 -10.87 33.93 -0.71
CA HIS A 132 -10.51 34.46 0.61
C HIS A 132 -9.97 35.89 0.57
N THR A 133 -9.83 36.48 -0.62
CA THR A 133 -9.38 37.86 -0.81
C THR A 133 -10.52 38.85 -0.59
N THR A 134 -10.19 40.12 -0.40
CA THR A 134 -11.20 41.19 -0.49
C THR A 134 -11.63 41.31 -1.96
N PRO A 135 -12.94 41.42 -2.28
CA PRO A 135 -13.41 41.59 -3.65
C PRO A 135 -12.65 42.70 -4.39
N GLY A 136 -12.17 42.39 -5.60
CA GLY A 136 -11.37 43.31 -6.44
C GLY A 136 -9.89 43.46 -6.04
N LYS A 137 -9.40 42.76 -5.01
CA LYS A 137 -8.01 42.84 -4.53
C LYS A 137 -7.21 41.54 -4.66
N GLY A 138 -7.75 40.54 -5.37
CA GLY A 138 -7.08 39.29 -5.66
C GLY A 138 -6.54 39.28 -7.10
N HIS A 139 -5.26 39.02 -7.27
CA HIS A 139 -4.56 39.01 -8.55
C HIS A 139 -3.83 37.69 -8.75
N VAL A 140 -3.81 37.15 -9.96
CA VAL A 140 -3.12 35.89 -10.28
C VAL A 140 -2.04 36.15 -11.32
N ALA A 141 -0.87 35.55 -11.11
CA ALA A 141 0.17 35.46 -12.14
C ALA A 141 0.65 34.01 -12.21
N ALA A 142 0.87 33.47 -13.41
CA ALA A 142 1.42 32.13 -13.60
C ALA A 142 2.97 32.14 -13.65
N ASN A 143 3.56 33.28 -13.99
CA ASN A 143 5.01 33.46 -14.17
C ASN A 143 5.43 34.92 -13.93
N LEU A 144 6.74 35.18 -13.99
CA LEU A 144 7.31 36.51 -13.76
C LEU A 144 6.88 37.56 -14.80
N ALA A 145 6.61 37.17 -16.05
CA ALA A 145 6.16 38.11 -17.07
C ALA A 145 4.77 38.66 -16.72
N GLN A 146 3.83 37.78 -16.40
CA GLN A 146 2.48 38.17 -15.96
C GLN A 146 2.51 38.95 -14.64
N LEU A 147 3.43 38.62 -13.73
CA LEU A 147 3.58 39.38 -12.49
C LEU A 147 3.96 40.85 -12.75
N ARG A 148 4.76 41.12 -13.79
CA ARG A 148 5.16 42.49 -14.16
C ARG A 148 4.02 43.32 -14.77
N GLU A 149 2.97 42.66 -15.25
CA GLU A 149 1.78 43.31 -15.81
C GLU A 149 0.78 43.71 -14.71
N ILE A 150 0.90 43.13 -13.50
CA ILE A 150 0.06 43.49 -12.35
C ILE A 150 0.45 44.89 -11.86
N PRO A 151 -0.51 45.79 -11.60
CA PRO A 151 -0.22 47.14 -11.12
C PRO A 151 0.49 47.12 -9.77
N ALA A 152 1.27 48.18 -9.49
CA ALA A 152 1.88 48.35 -8.18
C ALA A 152 0.82 48.72 -7.12
N PHE A 153 1.01 48.24 -5.90
CA PHE A 153 0.15 48.50 -4.76
C PHE A 153 0.94 49.10 -3.60
N ASP A 154 0.28 49.85 -2.71
CA ASP A 154 0.91 50.37 -1.50
C ASP A 154 1.33 49.26 -0.53
N LYS A 155 0.50 48.22 -0.42
CA LYS A 155 0.76 47.04 0.40
C LYS A 155 0.13 45.81 -0.24
N ALA A 156 0.97 44.83 -0.56
CA ALA A 156 0.52 43.53 -1.08
C ALA A 156 1.20 42.38 -0.35
N ILE A 157 0.56 41.22 -0.42
CA ILE A 157 1.18 39.94 -0.08
C ILE A 157 1.37 39.10 -1.33
N ILE A 158 2.46 38.33 -1.37
CA ILE A 158 2.70 37.33 -2.40
C ILE A 158 2.60 35.95 -1.74
N VAL A 159 1.71 35.12 -2.28
CA VAL A 159 1.58 33.70 -1.96
C VAL A 159 1.67 32.88 -3.25
N ALA A 160 1.91 31.58 -3.13
CA ALA A 160 1.96 30.65 -4.23
C ALA A 160 0.94 29.52 -4.03
N GLN A 161 0.45 29.00 -5.15
CA GLN A 161 -0.19 27.69 -5.21
C GLN A 161 0.74 26.64 -4.60
N THR A 162 0.20 25.77 -3.74
CA THR A 162 0.98 24.80 -2.94
C THR A 162 1.79 23.82 -3.78
N THR A 163 1.42 23.63 -5.05
CA THR A 163 2.07 22.76 -6.03
C THR A 163 2.91 23.49 -7.09
N GLN A 164 3.22 24.77 -6.89
CA GLN A 164 3.99 25.57 -7.85
C GLN A 164 5.48 25.12 -7.92
N ASN A 165 6.15 25.46 -9.02
CA ASN A 165 7.59 25.24 -9.20
C ASN A 165 8.40 26.14 -8.24
N THR A 166 9.29 25.55 -7.44
CA THR A 166 10.06 26.31 -6.44
C THR A 166 11.04 27.29 -7.06
N LEU A 167 11.70 26.94 -8.17
CA LEU A 167 12.67 27.84 -8.83
C LEU A 167 11.98 29.07 -9.45
N ALA A 168 10.82 28.87 -10.05
CA ALA A 168 10.00 29.98 -10.56
C ALA A 168 9.56 30.92 -9.43
N TYR A 169 9.27 30.37 -8.24
CA TYR A 169 8.91 31.17 -7.08
C TYR A 169 10.10 31.97 -6.52
N GLU A 170 11.30 31.37 -6.46
CA GLU A 170 12.53 32.09 -6.09
C GLU A 170 12.77 33.31 -6.98
N GLN A 171 12.65 33.17 -8.31
CA GLN A 171 12.79 34.29 -9.25
C GLN A 171 11.81 35.44 -8.97
N ILE A 172 10.59 35.10 -8.54
CA ILE A 172 9.57 36.08 -8.17
C ILE A 172 9.90 36.76 -6.85
N LYS A 173 10.44 36.02 -5.88
CA LYS A 173 10.90 36.58 -4.61
C LYS A 173 12.01 37.60 -4.83
N ASP A 174 13.01 37.26 -5.63
CA ASP A 174 14.14 38.13 -5.94
C ASP A 174 13.69 39.41 -6.64
N TRP A 175 12.80 39.26 -7.63
CA TRP A 175 12.23 40.40 -8.34
C TRP A 175 11.41 41.30 -7.41
N ALA A 176 10.51 40.72 -6.61
CA ALA A 176 9.65 41.48 -5.69
C ALA A 176 10.47 42.15 -4.58
N GLY A 177 11.49 41.48 -4.04
CA GLY A 177 12.38 42.08 -3.04
C GLY A 177 13.15 43.30 -3.57
N THR A 178 13.43 43.33 -4.87
CA THR A 178 14.13 44.44 -5.54
C THR A 178 13.18 45.58 -5.92
N HIS A 179 12.00 45.28 -6.47
CA HIS A 179 11.09 46.28 -7.05
C HIS A 179 9.98 46.73 -6.09
N HIS A 180 9.59 45.87 -5.14
CA HIS A 180 8.50 46.10 -4.19
C HIS A 180 8.89 45.61 -2.78
N PRO A 181 9.94 46.17 -2.15
CA PRO A 181 10.45 45.71 -0.85
C PRO A 181 9.41 45.78 0.29
N GLN A 182 8.34 46.56 0.12
CA GLN A 182 7.23 46.66 1.05
C GLN A 182 6.26 45.46 1.00
N TYR A 183 6.32 44.62 -0.04
CA TYR A 183 5.45 43.45 -0.16
C TYR A 183 5.87 42.35 0.81
N LYS A 184 4.87 41.67 1.38
CA LYS A 184 5.12 40.53 2.27
C LYS A 184 5.04 39.23 1.51
N ILE A 185 6.14 38.49 1.45
CA ILE A 185 6.20 37.25 0.70
C ILE A 185 6.13 36.06 1.66
N PHE A 186 5.28 35.07 1.35
CA PHE A 186 5.04 33.92 2.22
C PHE A 186 5.41 32.60 1.55
N GLU A 187 6.24 31.79 2.21
CA GLU A 187 6.55 30.42 1.78
C GLU A 187 5.34 29.50 1.93
N THR A 188 4.63 29.34 0.81
CA THR A 188 3.31 28.70 0.73
C THR A 188 3.29 27.49 -0.21
N ILE A 189 4.34 27.27 -0.99
CA ILE A 189 4.61 25.96 -1.60
C ILE A 189 4.74 24.94 -0.47
N CYS A 190 4.07 23.80 -0.60
CA CYS A 190 4.05 22.84 0.50
C CYS A 190 5.37 22.04 0.53
N GLY A 191 5.87 21.72 1.73
CA GLY A 191 7.10 20.95 1.88
C GLY A 191 7.07 19.55 1.25
N SER A 192 5.88 19.01 0.93
CA SER A 192 5.77 17.75 0.19
C SER A 192 6.04 17.94 -1.31
N THR A 193 5.69 19.10 -1.86
CA THR A 193 6.03 19.51 -3.22
C THR A 193 7.51 19.83 -3.32
N GLU A 194 8.06 20.61 -2.39
CA GLU A 194 9.49 20.95 -2.36
C GLU A 194 10.38 19.70 -2.34
N LYS A 195 10.09 18.76 -1.43
CA LYS A 195 10.83 17.48 -1.33
C LYS A 195 10.75 16.66 -2.61
N ARG A 196 9.56 16.57 -3.25
CA ARG A 196 9.38 15.86 -4.52
C ARG A 196 10.19 16.49 -5.64
N GLN A 197 10.11 17.81 -5.77
CA GLN A 197 10.83 18.52 -6.81
C GLN A 197 12.34 18.41 -6.63
N GLY A 198 12.84 18.56 -5.38
CA GLY A 198 14.24 18.35 -5.06
C GLY A 198 14.72 16.94 -5.36
N GLU A 199 13.96 15.92 -4.93
CA GLU A 199 14.31 14.52 -5.19
C GLU A 199 14.30 14.20 -6.68
N VAL A 200 13.29 14.65 -7.44
CA VAL A 200 13.23 14.40 -8.89
C VAL A 200 14.39 15.06 -9.64
N ARG A 201 14.85 16.25 -9.22
CA ARG A 201 16.08 16.86 -9.77
C ARG A 201 17.30 15.99 -9.53
N SER A 202 17.53 15.57 -8.29
CA SER A 202 18.68 14.72 -7.93
C SER A 202 18.61 13.35 -8.58
N LEU A 203 17.40 12.77 -8.71
CA LEU A 203 17.18 11.50 -9.39
C LEU A 203 17.53 11.62 -10.87
N ALA A 204 17.01 12.64 -11.56
CA ALA A 204 17.19 12.81 -13.00
C ALA A 204 18.67 12.87 -13.41
N GLN A 205 19.55 13.45 -12.59
CA GLN A 205 20.99 13.57 -12.88
C GLN A 205 21.66 12.22 -13.21
N ASN A 206 21.22 11.14 -12.56
CA ASN A 206 21.83 9.81 -12.68
C ASN A 206 21.03 8.82 -13.55
N MET A 207 20.00 9.30 -14.25
CA MET A 207 19.10 8.46 -15.04
C MET A 207 19.22 8.79 -16.53
N ASP A 208 18.97 7.80 -17.38
CA ASP A 208 18.92 7.96 -18.83
C ASP A 208 17.56 8.51 -19.26
N ALA A 209 16.51 8.12 -18.54
CA ALA A 209 15.15 8.64 -18.70
C ALA A 209 14.39 8.60 -17.37
N VAL A 210 13.33 9.40 -17.24
CA VAL A 210 12.44 9.35 -16.08
C VAL A 210 10.99 9.19 -16.52
N VAL A 211 10.33 8.18 -15.96
CA VAL A 211 8.89 7.96 -16.08
C VAL A 211 8.18 8.67 -14.92
N VAL A 212 7.22 9.54 -15.24
CA VAL A 212 6.47 10.36 -14.29
C VAL A 212 5.01 9.93 -14.32
N VAL A 213 4.56 9.26 -13.26
CA VAL A 213 3.23 8.64 -13.21
C VAL A 213 2.18 9.54 -12.55
N GLY A 214 1.08 9.80 -13.23
CA GLY A 214 -0.11 10.43 -12.66
C GLY A 214 -0.98 11.14 -13.69
N GLY A 215 -2.16 11.57 -13.27
CA GLY A 215 -3.14 12.21 -14.18
C GLY A 215 -2.57 13.40 -14.96
N LYS A 216 -2.94 13.54 -16.23
CA LYS A 216 -2.51 14.64 -17.13
C LYS A 216 -3.00 16.03 -16.67
N SER A 217 -4.11 16.06 -15.93
CA SER A 217 -4.67 17.25 -15.30
C SER A 217 -4.02 17.62 -13.96
N SER A 218 -3.13 16.79 -13.42
CA SER A 218 -2.44 17.07 -12.15
C SER A 218 -1.33 18.11 -12.33
N GLY A 219 -1.52 19.30 -11.75
CA GLY A 219 -0.51 20.36 -11.74
C GLY A 219 0.82 19.88 -11.18
N ASN A 220 0.81 19.17 -10.04
CA ASN A 220 2.03 18.61 -9.44
C ASN A 220 2.73 17.62 -10.38
N THR A 221 2.01 16.68 -11.00
CA THR A 221 2.62 15.68 -11.89
C THR A 221 3.26 16.35 -13.11
N ARG A 222 2.59 17.34 -13.68
CA ARG A 222 3.12 18.14 -14.80
C ARG A 222 4.43 18.83 -14.43
N ARG A 223 4.49 19.49 -13.26
CA ARG A 223 5.71 20.14 -12.76
C ARG A 223 6.87 19.15 -12.59
N LEU A 224 6.62 17.93 -12.12
CA LEU A 224 7.68 16.91 -12.04
C LEU A 224 8.23 16.56 -13.43
N SER A 225 7.36 16.41 -14.43
CA SER A 225 7.80 16.16 -15.82
C SER A 225 8.58 17.33 -16.41
N GLU A 226 8.16 18.58 -16.14
CA GLU A 226 8.87 19.78 -16.56
C GLU A 226 10.27 19.85 -15.95
N ILE A 227 10.39 19.55 -14.66
CA ILE A 227 11.67 19.55 -13.94
C ILE A 227 12.64 18.52 -14.51
N VAL A 228 12.18 17.32 -14.88
CA VAL A 228 13.02 16.31 -15.54
C VAL A 228 13.53 16.84 -16.88
N ARG A 229 12.66 17.47 -17.69
CA ARG A 229 13.05 18.06 -18.98
C ARG A 229 14.04 19.20 -18.81
N GLN A 230 13.86 20.05 -17.79
CA GLN A 230 14.80 21.11 -17.43
C GLN A 230 16.18 20.58 -17.04
N ALA A 231 16.24 19.37 -16.47
CA ALA A 231 17.50 18.67 -16.21
C ALA A 231 18.13 18.03 -17.46
N GLY A 232 17.56 18.25 -18.66
CA GLY A 232 18.07 17.73 -19.93
C GLY A 232 17.80 16.24 -20.15
N LYS A 233 16.85 15.65 -19.40
CA LYS A 233 16.53 14.22 -19.48
C LYS A 233 15.18 13.96 -20.17
N PRO A 234 15.04 12.87 -20.93
CA PRO A 234 13.74 12.40 -21.40
C PRO A 234 12.77 12.18 -20.24
N ALA A 235 11.58 12.78 -20.35
CA ALA A 235 10.51 12.68 -19.37
C ALA A 235 9.24 12.10 -20.01
N PHE A 236 8.81 10.93 -19.51
CA PHE A 236 7.62 10.24 -19.98
C PHE A 236 6.48 10.38 -18.96
N HIS A 237 5.56 11.31 -19.21
CA HIS A 237 4.38 11.50 -18.36
C HIS A 237 3.27 10.52 -18.78
N ILE A 238 3.00 9.53 -17.94
CA ILE A 238 1.99 8.48 -18.16
C ILE A 238 0.96 8.45 -17.03
N GLU A 239 -0.25 7.95 -17.30
CA GLU A 239 -1.29 7.73 -16.29
C GLU A 239 -1.34 6.26 -15.83
N THR A 240 -1.07 5.32 -16.73
CA THR A 240 -1.10 3.87 -16.47
C THR A 240 0.03 3.14 -17.19
N GLU A 241 0.23 1.86 -16.90
CA GLU A 241 1.21 1.03 -17.60
C GLU A 241 0.86 0.79 -19.07
N ALA A 242 -0.42 0.94 -19.47
CA ALA A 242 -0.82 0.81 -20.87
C ALA A 242 -0.19 1.90 -21.74
N ASP A 243 0.05 3.08 -21.16
CA ASP A 243 0.69 4.20 -21.86
C ASP A 243 2.16 3.90 -22.18
N LEU A 244 2.79 2.93 -21.50
CA LEU A 244 4.19 2.53 -21.78
C LEU A 244 4.37 2.04 -23.22
N ALA A 245 3.35 1.40 -23.81
CA ALA A 245 3.40 0.96 -25.20
C ALA A 245 3.44 2.13 -26.19
N SER A 246 2.93 3.29 -25.80
CA SER A 246 2.89 4.50 -26.64
C SER A 246 4.12 5.38 -26.49
N VAL A 247 4.97 5.14 -25.49
CA VAL A 247 6.19 5.92 -25.26
C VAL A 247 7.41 5.14 -25.73
N ALA A 248 8.19 5.76 -26.63
CA ALA A 248 9.46 5.22 -27.08
C ALA A 248 10.54 5.43 -26.00
N ILE A 249 10.52 4.60 -24.96
CA ILE A 249 11.50 4.63 -23.86
C ILE A 249 12.91 4.27 -24.35
N GLY A 250 13.04 3.54 -25.47
CA GLY A 250 14.32 3.09 -26.00
C GLY A 250 14.91 1.96 -25.15
N THR A 251 16.23 1.93 -25.02
CA THR A 251 16.99 0.91 -24.25
C THR A 251 17.81 1.52 -23.09
N PRO A 252 17.19 2.31 -22.18
CA PRO A 252 17.91 2.94 -21.08
C PRO A 252 18.46 1.91 -20.10
N GLN A 253 19.68 2.12 -19.62
CA GLN A 253 20.27 1.28 -18.58
C GLN A 253 19.70 1.64 -17.20
N ASN A 254 19.50 2.95 -16.96
CA ASN A 254 19.01 3.51 -15.71
C ASN A 254 17.72 4.31 -15.95
N VAL A 255 16.59 3.84 -15.42
CA VAL A 255 15.30 4.53 -15.51
C VAL A 255 14.87 5.03 -14.13
N GLY A 256 14.62 6.33 -14.04
CA GLY A 256 13.95 6.92 -12.89
C GLY A 256 12.44 6.67 -12.97
N LEU A 257 11.80 6.34 -11.85
CA LEU A 257 10.34 6.30 -11.75
C LEU A 257 9.91 7.21 -10.61
N THR A 258 9.06 8.19 -10.91
CA THR A 258 8.44 9.05 -9.91
C THR A 258 6.95 9.12 -10.14
N ALA A 259 6.21 9.68 -9.19
CA ALA A 259 4.78 9.83 -9.31
C ALA A 259 4.26 11.08 -8.64
N GLY A 260 3.18 11.62 -9.21
CA GLY A 260 2.47 12.76 -8.66
C GLY A 260 1.91 12.49 -7.26
N ALA A 261 1.67 13.57 -6.53
CA ALA A 261 1.08 13.52 -5.19
C ALA A 261 -0.35 12.94 -5.16
N SER A 262 -1.01 12.83 -6.32
CA SER A 262 -2.35 12.25 -6.51
C SER A 262 -2.33 10.82 -7.08
N THR A 263 -1.16 10.18 -7.19
CA THR A 263 -1.04 8.83 -7.76
C THR A 263 -0.98 7.77 -6.65
N PRO A 264 -1.90 6.80 -6.60
CA PRO A 264 -1.85 5.72 -5.60
C PRO A 264 -0.76 4.69 -5.91
N ASN A 265 -0.29 3.97 -4.88
CA ASN A 265 0.85 3.04 -5.03
C ASN A 265 0.56 1.89 -6.00
N TRP A 266 -0.69 1.44 -6.10
CA TRP A 266 -1.05 0.35 -7.00
C TRP A 266 -0.81 0.72 -8.48
N ILE A 267 -0.98 1.98 -8.88
CA ILE A 267 -0.63 2.43 -10.24
C ILE A 267 0.89 2.44 -10.42
N ILE A 268 1.63 2.96 -9.42
CA ILE A 268 3.10 3.03 -9.45
C ILE A 268 3.69 1.62 -9.58
N ARG A 269 3.16 0.65 -8.82
CA ARG A 269 3.56 -0.77 -8.90
C ARG A 269 3.28 -1.38 -10.27
N ARG A 270 2.12 -1.09 -10.88
CA ARG A 270 1.79 -1.58 -12.24
C ARG A 270 2.78 -1.06 -13.27
N VAL A 271 3.08 0.24 -13.23
CA VAL A 271 4.09 0.85 -14.11
C VAL A 271 5.47 0.26 -13.86
N TYR A 272 5.90 0.12 -12.60
CA TYR A 272 7.19 -0.49 -12.26
C TYR A 272 7.32 -1.91 -12.82
N ARG A 273 6.32 -2.77 -12.60
CA ARG A 273 6.32 -4.15 -13.10
C ARG A 273 6.28 -4.21 -14.62
N ALA A 274 5.62 -3.27 -15.28
CA ALA A 274 5.64 -3.18 -16.74
C ALA A 274 7.01 -2.74 -17.27
N LEU A 275 7.67 -1.79 -16.60
CA LEU A 275 9.06 -1.42 -16.89
C LEU A 275 10.01 -2.61 -16.70
N GLU A 276 9.86 -3.41 -15.64
CA GLU A 276 10.66 -4.63 -15.42
C GLU A 276 10.53 -5.66 -16.56
N LYS A 277 9.44 -5.62 -17.34
CA LYS A 277 9.18 -6.53 -18.46
C LYS A 277 9.79 -6.06 -19.78
N ILE A 278 10.22 -4.80 -19.89
CA ILE A 278 10.81 -4.27 -21.12
C ILE A 278 12.16 -4.97 -21.34
N PRO A 279 12.32 -5.77 -22.42
CA PRO A 279 13.55 -6.50 -22.67
C PRO A 279 14.71 -5.52 -22.95
N LEU A 280 15.85 -5.69 -22.27
CA LEU A 280 17.09 -5.03 -22.68
C LEU A 280 17.92 -5.95 -23.58
N GLU A 281 18.61 -5.36 -24.56
CA GLU A 281 19.56 -6.05 -25.44
C GLU A 281 20.70 -6.77 -24.68
N HIS A 282 21.01 -6.34 -23.44
CA HIS A 282 22.14 -6.84 -22.63
C HIS A 282 21.74 -7.55 -21.32
N ASP A 283 20.48 -7.92 -21.13
CA ASP A 283 20.10 -8.61 -19.87
C ASP A 283 20.72 -10.01 -19.80
N ASN A 284 21.49 -10.30 -18.74
CA ASN A 284 22.03 -11.64 -18.48
C ASN A 284 20.88 -12.67 -18.47
N PRO A 285 20.95 -13.73 -19.31
CA PRO A 285 19.89 -14.74 -19.39
C PRO A 285 19.58 -15.40 -18.05
N LEU A 286 20.58 -15.56 -17.18
CA LEU A 286 20.41 -16.12 -15.84
C LEU A 286 19.52 -15.24 -14.94
N ASN A 287 19.69 -13.92 -15.00
CA ASN A 287 18.89 -12.98 -14.21
C ASN A 287 17.42 -12.96 -14.67
N ARG A 288 17.18 -13.06 -15.98
CA ARG A 288 15.82 -13.17 -16.54
C ARG A 288 15.15 -14.48 -16.15
N TRP A 289 15.91 -15.58 -16.21
CA TRP A 289 15.43 -16.89 -15.82
C TRP A 289 15.09 -16.96 -14.32
N THR A 290 15.99 -16.50 -13.44
CA THR A 290 15.77 -16.49 -11.98
C THR A 290 14.56 -15.67 -11.58
N PHE A 291 14.40 -14.46 -12.13
CA PHE A 291 13.21 -13.64 -11.88
C PHE A 291 11.92 -14.31 -12.35
N SER A 292 11.95 -14.91 -13.55
CA SER A 292 10.80 -15.64 -14.10
C SER A 292 10.41 -16.84 -13.25
N LEU A 293 11.40 -17.58 -12.74
CA LEU A 293 11.18 -18.71 -11.83
C LEU A 293 10.60 -18.24 -10.49
N GLN A 294 11.19 -17.23 -9.84
CA GLN A 294 10.67 -16.67 -8.58
C GLN A 294 9.21 -16.23 -8.74
N ARG A 295 8.91 -15.52 -9.83
CA ARG A 295 7.56 -15.07 -10.15
C ARG A 295 6.61 -16.25 -10.32
N PHE A 296 7.01 -17.28 -11.09
CA PHE A 296 6.19 -18.47 -11.30
C PHE A 296 5.88 -19.18 -9.98
N LEU A 297 6.90 -19.38 -9.13
CA LEU A 297 6.75 -20.06 -7.85
C LEU A 297 5.86 -19.29 -6.85
N LEU A 298 5.89 -17.95 -6.89
CA LEU A 298 5.00 -17.10 -6.10
C LEU A 298 3.56 -17.12 -6.62
N LEU A 299 3.35 -16.92 -7.93
CA LEU A 299 2.01 -16.88 -8.53
C LEU A 299 1.25 -18.21 -8.37
N THR A 300 1.98 -19.33 -8.40
CA THR A 300 1.42 -20.67 -8.20
C THR A 300 1.30 -21.08 -6.73
N ASN A 301 1.78 -20.26 -5.79
CA ASN A 301 1.93 -20.57 -4.36
C ASN A 301 2.82 -21.80 -4.04
N LEU A 302 3.58 -22.32 -5.01
CA LEU A 302 4.49 -23.45 -4.80
C LEU A 302 5.61 -23.10 -3.82
N TYR A 303 6.14 -21.87 -3.87
CA TYR A 303 7.19 -21.44 -2.93
C TYR A 303 6.69 -21.38 -1.49
N VAL A 304 5.48 -20.86 -1.31
CA VAL A 304 4.83 -20.74 0.00
C VAL A 304 4.53 -22.12 0.58
N ALA A 305 4.01 -23.03 -0.25
CA ALA A 305 3.77 -24.42 0.14
C ALA A 305 5.06 -25.15 0.52
N PHE A 306 6.14 -24.98 -0.25
CA PHE A 306 7.46 -25.50 0.11
C PHE A 306 7.96 -24.94 1.45
N GLY A 307 7.78 -23.63 1.67
CA GLY A 307 8.06 -22.98 2.95
C GLY A 307 7.30 -23.61 4.12
N ALA A 308 6.03 -23.96 3.95
CA ALA A 308 5.26 -24.67 4.97
C ALA A 308 5.86 -26.03 5.31
N GLY A 309 6.38 -26.76 4.32
CA GLY A 309 7.13 -27.99 4.54
C GLY A 309 8.41 -27.77 5.34
N CYS A 310 9.21 -26.75 5.00
CA CYS A 310 10.41 -26.37 5.74
C CYS A 310 10.11 -25.99 7.20
N LEU A 311 9.03 -25.24 7.43
CA LEU A 311 8.60 -24.86 8.77
C LEU A 311 8.08 -26.08 9.56
N SER A 312 7.34 -26.98 8.91
CA SER A 312 6.88 -28.23 9.52
C SER A 312 8.06 -29.13 9.92
N TYR A 313 9.06 -29.29 9.04
CA TYR A 313 10.30 -30.00 9.33
C TYR A 313 11.02 -29.41 10.56
N THR A 314 11.12 -28.08 10.61
CA THR A 314 11.70 -27.36 11.77
C THR A 314 10.94 -27.67 13.06
N CYS A 315 9.61 -27.63 13.01
CA CYS A 315 8.76 -27.89 14.17
C CYS A 315 8.81 -29.35 14.63
N LEU A 316 8.98 -30.31 13.71
CA LEU A 316 9.19 -31.73 14.01
C LEU A 316 10.51 -31.94 14.77
N GLN A 317 11.61 -31.35 14.27
CA GLN A 317 12.92 -31.44 14.91
C GLN A 317 12.95 -30.76 16.27
N LEU A 318 12.32 -29.59 16.42
CA LEU A 318 12.16 -28.95 17.73
C LEU A 318 11.36 -29.80 18.73
N GLN A 319 10.48 -30.68 18.25
CA GLN A 319 9.67 -31.57 19.06
C GLN A 319 10.34 -32.92 19.36
N ASN A 320 11.49 -33.24 18.73
CA ASN A 320 12.14 -34.57 18.71
C ASN A 320 11.24 -35.68 18.15
N ASN A 321 10.40 -35.37 17.16
CA ASN A 321 9.53 -36.37 16.55
C ASN A 321 10.24 -37.03 15.35
N HIS A 322 10.24 -38.37 15.31
CA HIS A 322 11.07 -39.19 14.42
C HIS A 322 10.37 -39.67 13.13
N ASN A 323 9.08 -39.37 12.93
CA ASN A 323 8.36 -39.74 11.69
C ASN A 323 7.92 -38.50 10.88
N PRO A 324 8.85 -37.85 10.14
CA PRO A 324 8.61 -36.50 9.63
C PRO A 324 7.80 -36.44 8.34
N PHE A 325 7.86 -37.47 7.49
CA PHE A 325 7.48 -37.33 6.08
C PHE A 325 5.98 -37.09 5.83
N PRO A 326 5.04 -37.87 6.40
CA PRO A 326 3.61 -37.65 6.14
C PRO A 326 3.13 -36.28 6.62
N LEU A 327 3.61 -35.81 7.77
CA LEU A 327 3.23 -34.54 8.38
C LEU A 327 3.75 -33.31 7.60
N ILE A 328 4.96 -33.42 7.05
CA ILE A 328 5.51 -32.39 6.14
C ILE A 328 4.66 -32.29 4.88
N TRP A 329 4.30 -33.42 4.26
CA TRP A 329 3.46 -33.44 3.05
C TRP A 329 2.07 -32.88 3.31
N ILE A 330 1.43 -33.23 4.43
CA ILE A 330 0.15 -32.64 4.84
C ILE A 330 0.26 -31.12 4.90
N SER A 331 1.34 -30.59 5.48
CA SER A 331 1.57 -29.14 5.57
C SER A 331 1.71 -28.47 4.21
N ILE A 332 2.51 -29.04 3.32
CA ILE A 332 2.70 -28.53 1.95
C ILE A 332 1.36 -28.52 1.19
N LEU A 333 0.64 -29.64 1.20
CA LEU A 333 -0.59 -29.84 0.44
C LEU A 333 -1.73 -28.95 0.94
N TYR A 334 -1.89 -28.84 2.27
CA TYR A 334 -2.89 -27.96 2.88
C TYR A 334 -2.64 -26.49 2.53
N VAL A 335 -1.41 -26.02 2.71
CA VAL A 335 -1.05 -24.63 2.44
C VAL A 335 -1.24 -24.31 0.96
N LEU A 336 -0.80 -25.19 0.06
CA LEU A 336 -1.00 -25.02 -1.38
C LEU A 336 -2.48 -24.88 -1.72
N SER A 337 -3.31 -25.80 -1.22
CA SER A 337 -4.75 -25.81 -1.45
C SER A 337 -5.41 -24.53 -0.94
N MET A 338 -5.21 -24.19 0.33
CA MET A 338 -5.89 -23.05 0.96
C MET A 338 -5.46 -21.71 0.39
N HIS A 339 -4.17 -21.51 0.08
CA HIS A 339 -3.71 -20.26 -0.53
C HIS A 339 -4.31 -20.05 -1.94
N ILE A 340 -4.35 -21.10 -2.77
CA ILE A 340 -4.96 -21.01 -4.09
C ILE A 340 -6.47 -20.73 -3.97
N LEU A 341 -7.19 -21.43 -3.10
CA LEU A 341 -8.63 -21.22 -2.89
C LEU A 341 -8.95 -19.82 -2.36
N ASN A 342 -8.12 -19.30 -1.45
CA ASN A 342 -8.27 -17.94 -0.91
C ASN A 342 -8.10 -16.88 -2.00
N HIS A 343 -7.13 -17.03 -2.91
CA HIS A 343 -6.98 -16.11 -4.05
C HIS A 343 -8.11 -16.27 -5.08
N LEU A 344 -8.55 -17.50 -5.37
CA LEU A 344 -9.67 -17.75 -6.28
C LEU A 344 -10.99 -17.13 -5.79
N THR A 345 -11.21 -17.09 -4.47
CA THR A 345 -12.40 -16.51 -3.83
C THR A 345 -12.23 -15.03 -3.46
N GLY A 346 -11.00 -14.53 -3.37
CA GLY A 346 -10.61 -13.17 -2.95
C GLY A 346 -10.38 -12.14 -4.06
N LYS A 347 -10.86 -12.38 -5.30
CA LYS A 347 -10.53 -11.62 -6.52
C LYS A 347 -10.55 -10.08 -6.42
N ALA A 348 -11.45 -9.51 -5.60
CA ALA A 348 -11.53 -8.06 -5.45
C ALA A 348 -10.30 -7.47 -4.76
N GLU A 349 -9.72 -8.15 -3.77
CA GLU A 349 -8.51 -7.74 -3.04
C GLU A 349 -7.31 -7.73 -4.00
N ASP A 350 -7.11 -8.85 -4.69
CA ASP A 350 -5.99 -9.04 -5.61
C ASP A 350 -6.01 -8.01 -6.75
N ARG A 351 -7.18 -7.57 -7.24
CA ARG A 351 -7.28 -6.55 -8.30
C ARG A 351 -6.59 -5.23 -7.94
N TYR A 352 -6.54 -4.86 -6.65
CA TYR A 352 -5.89 -3.62 -6.20
C TYR A 352 -4.51 -3.86 -5.58
N ASN A 353 -4.32 -4.98 -4.87
CA ASN A 353 -3.05 -5.31 -4.20
C ASN A 353 -2.00 -5.87 -5.17
N ASP A 354 -2.42 -6.83 -6.01
CA ASP A 354 -1.58 -7.56 -6.97
C ASP A 354 -2.34 -7.88 -8.28
N PRO A 355 -2.50 -6.88 -9.16
CA PRO A 355 -3.28 -7.03 -10.39
C PRO A 355 -2.75 -8.11 -11.33
N GLU A 356 -1.43 -8.38 -11.30
CA GLU A 356 -0.82 -9.43 -12.10
C GLU A 356 -1.23 -10.82 -11.60
N ARG A 357 -1.26 -11.01 -10.28
CA ARG A 357 -1.83 -12.22 -9.68
C ARG A 357 -3.29 -12.36 -10.03
N ALA A 358 -4.09 -11.29 -9.93
CA ALA A 358 -5.49 -11.32 -10.33
C ALA A 358 -5.65 -11.79 -11.79
N ALA A 359 -4.89 -11.21 -12.73
CA ALA A 359 -4.91 -11.60 -14.14
C ALA A 359 -4.43 -13.04 -14.37
N PHE A 360 -3.39 -13.48 -13.66
CA PHE A 360 -2.90 -14.86 -13.71
C PHE A 360 -3.95 -15.86 -13.24
N TYR A 361 -4.65 -15.56 -12.14
CA TYR A 361 -5.71 -16.41 -11.57
C TYR A 361 -6.96 -16.44 -12.45
N GLU A 362 -7.31 -15.32 -13.09
CA GLU A 362 -8.42 -15.29 -14.05
C GLU A 362 -8.11 -16.13 -15.29
N LYS A 363 -6.90 -15.99 -15.85
CA LYS A 363 -6.48 -16.75 -17.03
C LYS A 363 -6.35 -18.26 -16.74
N ASN A 364 -5.83 -18.63 -15.58
CA ASN A 364 -5.50 -20.03 -15.24
C ASN A 364 -6.49 -20.68 -14.26
N LYS A 365 -7.67 -20.08 -14.07
CA LYS A 365 -8.69 -20.52 -13.10
C LYS A 365 -8.94 -22.05 -13.10
N PRO A 366 -9.19 -22.74 -14.24
CA PRO A 366 -9.50 -24.17 -14.20
C PRO A 366 -8.33 -25.00 -13.65
N TYR A 367 -7.10 -24.75 -14.12
CA TYR A 367 -5.91 -25.46 -13.68
C TYR A 367 -5.61 -25.25 -12.20
N LEU A 368 -5.70 -24.00 -11.73
CA LEU A 368 -5.48 -23.67 -10.32
C LEU A 368 -6.55 -24.27 -9.42
N THR A 369 -7.81 -24.30 -9.86
CA THR A 369 -8.90 -24.93 -9.11
C THR A 369 -8.67 -26.43 -8.97
N THR A 370 -8.32 -27.12 -10.07
CA THR A 370 -7.99 -28.55 -10.04
C THR A 370 -6.79 -28.83 -9.13
N LEU A 371 -5.71 -28.05 -9.24
CA LEU A 371 -4.54 -28.19 -8.39
C LEU A 371 -4.90 -28.05 -6.91
N ALA A 372 -5.72 -27.04 -6.56
CA ALA A 372 -6.11 -26.81 -5.17
C ALA A 372 -6.98 -27.94 -4.60
N ILE A 373 -7.94 -28.44 -5.39
CA ILE A 373 -8.82 -29.56 -4.97
C ILE A 373 -8.00 -30.84 -4.80
N VAL A 374 -7.14 -31.17 -5.78
CA VAL A 374 -6.29 -32.37 -5.73
C VAL A 374 -5.33 -32.29 -4.55
N ALA A 375 -4.68 -31.15 -4.33
CA ALA A 375 -3.80 -30.96 -3.18
C ALA A 375 -4.56 -31.10 -1.85
N GLY A 376 -5.73 -30.48 -1.72
CA GLY A 376 -6.56 -30.57 -0.51
C GLY A 376 -7.02 -32.01 -0.22
N ALA A 377 -7.49 -32.72 -1.25
CA ALA A 377 -7.90 -34.11 -1.14
C ALA A 377 -6.72 -35.03 -0.77
N ALA A 378 -5.57 -34.87 -1.43
CA ALA A 378 -4.37 -35.63 -1.12
C ALA A 378 -3.88 -35.37 0.32
N GLY A 379 -3.96 -34.11 0.78
CA GLY A 379 -3.63 -33.75 2.17
C GLY A 379 -4.56 -34.41 3.20
N LEU A 380 -5.87 -34.46 2.92
CA LEU A 380 -6.84 -35.16 3.77
C LEU A 380 -6.62 -36.67 3.80
N VAL A 381 -6.32 -37.28 2.64
CA VAL A 381 -5.98 -38.71 2.55
C VAL A 381 -4.70 -39.01 3.34
N ALA A 382 -3.66 -38.20 3.18
CA ALA A 382 -2.43 -38.35 3.96
C ALA A 382 -2.69 -38.20 5.47
N ALA A 383 -3.51 -37.23 5.88
CA ALA A 383 -3.88 -37.04 7.28
C ALA A 383 -4.68 -38.23 7.84
N PHE A 384 -5.59 -38.80 7.05
CA PHE A 384 -6.35 -39.99 7.41
C PHE A 384 -5.43 -41.18 7.71
N PHE A 385 -4.45 -41.44 6.85
CA PHE A 385 -3.47 -42.51 7.05
C PHE A 385 -2.45 -42.21 8.17
N THR A 386 -2.29 -40.93 8.56
CA THR A 386 -1.41 -40.56 9.68
C THR A 386 -2.10 -40.76 11.03
N GLY A 387 -3.42 -40.56 11.10
CA GLY A 387 -4.23 -40.86 12.29
C GLY A 387 -5.49 -40.01 12.40
N THR A 388 -6.37 -40.40 13.33
CA THR A 388 -7.66 -39.73 13.53
C THR A 388 -7.53 -38.27 13.95
N PHE A 389 -6.59 -37.95 14.85
CA PHE A 389 -6.40 -36.57 15.31
C PHE A 389 -5.90 -35.64 14.20
N PRO A 390 -4.85 -35.98 13.42
CA PRO A 390 -4.46 -35.16 12.27
C PRO A 390 -5.56 -34.97 11.24
N PHE A 391 -6.34 -36.01 10.96
CA PHE A 391 -7.46 -35.93 10.02
C PHE A 391 -8.54 -34.96 10.48
N ILE A 392 -9.00 -35.07 11.73
CA ILE A 392 -10.02 -34.18 12.30
C ILE A 392 -9.52 -32.73 12.33
N ALA A 393 -8.29 -32.51 12.81
CA ALA A 393 -7.70 -31.18 12.86
C ALA A 393 -7.60 -30.53 11.46
N LEU A 394 -7.20 -31.31 10.45
CA LEU A 394 -7.13 -30.79 9.08
C LEU A 394 -8.51 -30.46 8.49
N ILE A 395 -9.54 -31.27 8.78
CA ILE A 395 -10.93 -30.98 8.41
C ILE A 395 -11.39 -29.67 9.04
N ILE A 396 -11.18 -29.51 10.36
CA ILE A 396 -11.58 -28.31 11.09
C ILE A 396 -10.89 -27.08 10.49
N MET A 397 -9.58 -27.16 10.26
CA MET A 397 -8.83 -26.04 9.68
C MET A 397 -9.26 -25.71 8.25
N SER A 398 -9.54 -26.74 7.43
CA SER A 398 -10.05 -26.56 6.07
C SER A 398 -11.45 -25.93 6.09
N ALA A 399 -12.32 -26.33 7.02
CA ALA A 399 -13.64 -25.74 7.20
C ALA A 399 -13.54 -24.28 7.63
N PHE A 400 -12.65 -23.91 8.55
CA PHE A 400 -12.39 -22.51 8.91
C PHE A 400 -11.87 -21.68 7.73
N GLY A 401 -10.92 -22.23 6.96
CA GLY A 401 -10.39 -21.57 5.76
C GLY A 401 -11.47 -21.30 4.72
N LEU A 402 -12.28 -22.31 4.38
CA LEU A 402 -13.36 -22.20 3.40
C LEU A 402 -14.52 -21.31 3.88
N SER A 403 -14.85 -21.38 5.16
CA SER A 403 -15.95 -20.60 5.74
C SER A 403 -15.61 -19.12 5.94
N TYR A 404 -14.34 -18.73 5.81
CA TYR A 404 -13.91 -17.34 5.98
C TYR A 404 -14.68 -16.34 5.11
N ASN A 405 -15.01 -16.76 3.87
CA ASN A 405 -15.78 -15.97 2.91
C ASN A 405 -17.28 -16.27 2.91
N LEU A 406 -17.73 -17.30 3.66
CA LEU A 406 -19.14 -17.67 3.75
C LEU A 406 -19.89 -16.74 4.71
N ARG A 407 -21.17 -16.50 4.43
CA ARG A 407 -22.07 -15.77 5.33
C ARG A 407 -22.56 -16.73 6.42
N ILE A 408 -22.35 -16.35 7.69
CA ILE A 408 -22.74 -17.15 8.85
C ILE A 408 -24.25 -17.01 9.15
N PHE A 409 -24.86 -15.86 8.80
CA PHE A 409 -26.27 -15.58 9.08
C PHE A 409 -27.09 -15.37 7.80
N PRO A 410 -28.30 -15.99 7.68
CA PRO A 410 -29.22 -15.75 6.56
C PRO A 410 -29.84 -14.34 6.61
N ARG A 411 -30.29 -13.85 5.44
CA ARG A 411 -30.87 -12.51 5.26
C ARG A 411 -32.18 -12.38 6.05
N GLY A 412 -32.17 -11.63 7.15
CA GLY A 412 -33.37 -11.06 7.77
C GLY A 412 -33.63 -9.65 7.23
N GLU A 413 -34.90 -9.27 7.07
CA GLU A 413 -35.37 -8.02 6.45
C GLU A 413 -35.11 -6.73 7.25
N LYS A 414 -34.42 -6.81 8.39
CA LYS A 414 -33.99 -5.65 9.16
C LYS A 414 -32.54 -5.83 9.61
N GLU A 415 -31.82 -4.72 9.63
CA GLU A 415 -30.54 -4.48 10.33
C GLU A 415 -29.24 -4.86 9.61
N ASN A 416 -28.50 -3.82 9.21
CA ASN A 416 -27.33 -3.27 9.93
C ASN A 416 -26.49 -4.21 10.83
N LYS A 417 -26.36 -5.50 10.56
CA LYS A 417 -25.40 -6.37 11.25
C LYS A 417 -24.03 -6.20 10.62
N ARG A 418 -23.21 -5.38 11.29
CA ARG A 418 -21.81 -5.05 10.98
C ARG A 418 -20.89 -6.28 10.80
N TYR A 419 -21.31 -7.47 11.25
CA TYR A 419 -20.55 -8.71 11.16
C TYR A 419 -21.44 -9.86 10.64
N SER A 420 -21.35 -10.15 9.34
CA SER A 420 -22.10 -11.21 8.65
C SER A 420 -21.23 -12.38 8.20
N ARG A 421 -19.91 -12.16 8.12
CA ARG A 421 -18.85 -13.10 7.71
C ARG A 421 -17.71 -13.03 8.73
N LEU A 422 -16.91 -14.10 8.82
CA LEU A 422 -15.67 -14.08 9.61
C LEU A 422 -14.73 -12.96 9.14
N ARG A 423 -14.65 -12.73 7.82
CA ARG A 423 -13.87 -11.63 7.22
C ARG A 423 -14.29 -10.24 7.69
N ASP A 424 -15.50 -10.06 8.20
CA ASP A 424 -15.98 -8.76 8.67
C ASP A 424 -15.33 -8.41 10.03
N ILE A 425 -14.75 -9.38 10.75
CA ILE A 425 -14.01 -9.17 12.00
C ILE A 425 -12.63 -8.63 11.69
N SER A 426 -12.29 -7.47 12.25
CA SER A 426 -11.05 -6.77 11.99
C SER A 426 -9.82 -7.60 12.40
N GLY A 427 -8.86 -7.76 11.50
CA GLY A 427 -7.64 -8.53 11.75
C GLY A 427 -7.81 -10.04 11.81
N SER A 428 -9.01 -10.57 11.60
CA SER A 428 -9.30 -12.01 11.65
C SER A 428 -8.50 -12.81 10.62
N LYS A 429 -8.29 -12.30 9.39
CA LYS A 429 -7.46 -12.94 8.35
C LYS A 429 -6.09 -13.32 8.89
N THR A 430 -5.38 -12.35 9.47
CA THR A 430 -4.00 -12.48 9.92
C THR A 430 -3.88 -13.54 11.02
N ILE A 431 -4.81 -13.49 11.98
CA ILE A 431 -4.86 -14.42 13.11
C ILE A 431 -5.23 -15.83 12.65
N LEU A 432 -6.26 -15.98 11.81
CA LEU A 432 -6.71 -17.27 11.31
C LEU A 432 -5.65 -17.96 10.44
N ILE A 433 -4.95 -17.22 9.57
CA ILE A 433 -3.85 -17.77 8.78
C ILE A 433 -2.71 -18.24 9.69
N ALA A 434 -2.33 -17.43 10.69
CA ALA A 434 -1.27 -17.79 11.63
C ALA A 434 -1.62 -19.04 12.44
N LEU A 435 -2.84 -19.13 12.97
CA LEU A 435 -3.33 -20.30 13.70
C LEU A 435 -3.45 -21.53 12.81
N ALA A 436 -3.90 -21.38 11.56
CA ALA A 436 -4.00 -22.48 10.61
C ALA A 436 -2.63 -23.08 10.29
N TRP A 437 -1.65 -22.23 10.01
CA TRP A 437 -0.28 -22.69 9.79
C TRP A 437 0.30 -23.29 11.05
N GLY A 438 0.26 -22.60 12.20
CA GLY A 438 0.76 -23.15 13.46
C GLY A 438 0.14 -24.51 13.79
N THR A 439 -1.15 -24.68 13.49
CA THR A 439 -1.84 -25.96 13.68
C THR A 439 -1.22 -27.03 12.79
N VAL A 440 -1.12 -26.78 11.50
CA VAL A 440 -0.69 -27.78 10.54
C VAL A 440 0.82 -28.06 10.62
N THR A 441 1.65 -27.04 10.87
CA THR A 441 3.11 -27.19 10.92
C THR A 441 3.64 -27.59 12.28
N ALA A 442 2.98 -27.23 13.39
CA ALA A 442 3.51 -27.47 14.74
C ALA A 442 2.58 -28.30 15.64
N LEU A 443 1.28 -28.00 15.69
CA LEU A 443 0.34 -28.71 16.55
C LEU A 443 0.08 -30.15 16.08
N LEU A 444 -0.09 -30.36 14.78
CA LEU A 444 -0.29 -31.68 14.17
C LEU A 444 0.85 -32.65 14.53
N PRO A 445 2.14 -32.29 14.35
CA PRO A 445 3.24 -33.11 14.86
C PRO A 445 3.18 -33.46 16.33
N GLY A 446 2.76 -32.52 17.20
CA GLY A 446 2.66 -32.77 18.63
C GLY A 446 1.47 -33.65 19.01
N LEU A 447 0.36 -33.57 18.28
CA LEU A 447 -0.81 -34.44 18.47
C LEU A 447 -0.59 -35.85 17.92
N ALA A 448 0.28 -35.99 16.92
CA ALA A 448 0.66 -37.28 16.35
C ALA A 448 1.78 -37.97 17.15
N ASP A 449 2.36 -37.32 18.15
CA ASP A 449 3.42 -37.89 18.99
C ASP A 449 2.86 -39.02 19.89
N PRO A 450 3.40 -40.26 19.79
CA PRO A 450 3.00 -41.36 20.67
C PRO A 450 3.19 -41.08 22.17
N HIS A 451 4.09 -40.15 22.53
CA HIS A 451 4.36 -39.77 23.92
C HIS A 451 3.39 -38.71 24.47
N GLY A 452 2.46 -38.24 23.65
CA GLY A 452 1.42 -37.28 24.03
C GLY A 452 1.85 -35.81 23.94
N PHE A 453 0.88 -34.92 24.10
CA PHE A 453 1.07 -33.49 23.93
C PHE A 453 1.86 -32.89 25.11
N SER A 454 2.99 -32.24 24.82
CA SER A 454 3.91 -31.70 25.83
C SER A 454 3.93 -30.16 25.89
N SER A 455 4.48 -29.61 26.97
CA SER A 455 4.74 -28.15 27.08
C SER A 455 5.66 -27.63 25.96
N ARG A 456 6.54 -28.49 25.45
CA ARG A 456 7.37 -28.24 24.27
C ARG A 456 6.50 -28.01 23.02
N SER A 457 5.50 -28.85 22.77
CA SER A 457 4.60 -28.69 21.61
C SER A 457 3.86 -27.36 21.64
N LEU A 458 3.46 -26.88 22.82
CA LEU A 458 2.82 -25.56 22.97
C LEU A 458 3.78 -24.40 22.64
N LEU A 459 5.05 -24.48 23.09
CA LEU A 459 6.07 -23.47 22.78
C LEU A 459 6.40 -23.45 21.28
N VAL A 460 6.54 -24.61 20.65
CA VAL A 460 6.80 -24.72 19.21
C VAL A 460 5.60 -24.21 18.40
N PHE A 461 4.37 -24.49 18.84
CA PHE A 461 3.16 -23.93 18.26
C PHE A 461 3.13 -22.40 18.36
N ALA A 462 3.42 -21.83 19.53
CA ALA A 462 3.47 -20.38 19.73
C ALA A 462 4.54 -19.72 18.85
N TRP A 463 5.73 -20.30 18.78
CA TRP A 463 6.83 -19.82 17.94
C TRP A 463 6.47 -19.87 16.44
N SER A 464 5.97 -21.01 15.97
CA SER A 464 5.55 -21.20 14.57
C SER A 464 4.44 -20.22 14.18
N THR A 465 3.43 -20.06 15.05
CA THR A 465 2.33 -19.11 14.87
C THR A 465 2.86 -17.67 14.82
N ALA A 466 3.82 -17.29 15.67
CA ALA A 466 4.41 -15.95 15.69
C ALA A 466 5.23 -15.63 14.42
N VAL A 467 5.97 -16.61 13.88
CA VAL A 467 6.68 -16.47 12.59
C VAL A 467 5.68 -16.22 11.45
N VAL A 468 4.62 -17.04 11.37
CA VAL A 468 3.60 -16.92 10.32
C VAL A 468 2.79 -15.64 10.48
N PHE A 469 2.42 -15.28 11.71
CA PHE A 469 1.75 -14.01 12.01
C PHE A 469 2.59 -12.83 11.54
N SER A 470 3.89 -12.81 11.87
CA SER A 470 4.79 -11.73 11.47
C SER A 470 4.88 -11.59 9.96
N ARG A 471 5.00 -12.73 9.25
CA ARG A 471 4.98 -12.76 7.78
C ARG A 471 3.65 -12.24 7.23
N THR A 472 2.52 -12.74 7.73
CA THR A 472 1.19 -12.40 7.21
C THR A 472 0.84 -10.93 7.46
N ALA A 473 1.11 -10.45 8.67
CA ALA A 473 0.91 -9.05 9.02
C ALA A 473 1.83 -8.12 8.22
N PHE A 474 3.02 -8.58 7.83
CA PHE A 474 3.88 -7.82 6.93
C PHE A 474 3.24 -7.65 5.55
N PHE A 475 2.66 -8.71 4.96
CA PHE A 475 1.88 -8.59 3.73
C PHE A 475 0.68 -7.64 3.89
N ASP A 476 -0.05 -7.69 5.01
CA ASP A 476 -1.14 -6.74 5.29
C ASP A 476 -0.66 -5.27 5.32
N ILE A 477 0.61 -5.01 5.71
CA ILE A 477 1.22 -3.67 5.62
C ILE A 477 1.46 -3.30 4.15
N LEU A 478 1.97 -4.23 3.33
CA LEU A 478 2.21 -3.99 1.90
C LEU A 478 0.89 -3.74 1.14
N ASP A 479 -0.20 -4.36 1.57
CA ASP A 479 -1.50 -4.37 0.90
C ASP A 479 -2.53 -3.39 1.53
N MET A 480 -2.12 -2.64 2.56
CA MET A 480 -2.98 -1.75 3.34
C MET A 480 -3.86 -0.81 2.50
N GLN A 481 -3.32 -0.28 1.40
CA GLN A 481 -4.08 0.62 0.52
C GLN A 481 -5.20 -0.11 -0.22
N GLY A 482 -4.92 -1.25 -0.85
CA GLY A 482 -5.95 -1.99 -1.61
C GLY A 482 -6.96 -2.67 -0.69
N ASP A 483 -6.52 -3.16 0.48
CA ASP A 483 -7.41 -3.72 1.50
C ASP A 483 -8.43 -2.67 2.01
N ARG A 484 -7.99 -1.42 2.23
CA ARG A 484 -8.91 -0.33 2.59
C ARG A 484 -9.86 0.00 1.44
N ILE A 485 -9.36 0.01 0.20
CA ILE A 485 -10.17 0.26 -0.98
C ILE A 485 -11.30 -0.75 -1.08
N VAL A 486 -11.07 -2.03 -0.81
CA VAL A 486 -12.14 -3.04 -0.83
C VAL A 486 -13.03 -3.03 0.41
N GLY A 487 -12.72 -2.23 1.42
CA GLY A 487 -13.49 -2.06 2.66
C GLY A 487 -13.17 -3.10 3.73
N LYS A 488 -11.94 -3.63 3.74
CA LYS A 488 -11.47 -4.62 4.72
C LYS A 488 -10.73 -3.92 5.85
N GLU A 489 -10.92 -4.41 7.07
CA GLU A 489 -10.20 -3.92 8.25
C GLU A 489 -9.12 -4.93 8.66
N THR A 490 -7.85 -4.64 8.34
CA THR A 490 -6.70 -5.42 8.82
C THR A 490 -6.10 -4.80 10.08
N ILE A 491 -5.31 -5.57 10.83
CA ILE A 491 -4.53 -5.04 11.96
C ILE A 491 -3.66 -3.87 11.50
N ALA A 492 -3.10 -3.98 10.29
CA ALA A 492 -2.24 -2.96 9.72
C ALA A 492 -2.99 -1.64 9.45
N ILE A 493 -4.24 -1.71 8.98
CA ILE A 493 -5.12 -0.54 8.78
C ILE A 493 -5.48 0.10 10.13
N LEU A 494 -5.85 -0.71 11.13
CA LEU A 494 -6.26 -0.21 12.45
C LEU A 494 -5.12 0.49 13.21
N LEU A 495 -3.93 -0.11 13.20
CA LEU A 495 -2.76 0.45 13.89
C LEU A 495 -2.07 1.54 13.06
N GLY A 496 -2.18 1.47 11.74
CA GLY A 496 -1.38 2.23 10.79
C GLY A 496 0.02 1.63 10.60
N GLU A 497 0.64 1.94 9.46
CA GLU A 497 1.92 1.35 9.01
C GLU A 497 3.03 1.40 10.06
N LYS A 498 3.34 2.59 10.60
CA LYS A 498 4.44 2.77 11.58
C LYS A 498 4.24 2.02 12.88
N ARG A 499 3.00 1.91 13.38
CA ARG A 499 2.72 1.17 14.62
C ARG A 499 2.77 -0.34 14.35
N SER A 500 2.29 -0.76 13.18
CA SER A 500 2.34 -2.15 12.74
C SER A 500 3.79 -2.63 12.60
N ILE A 501 4.67 -1.86 11.94
CA ILE A 501 6.11 -2.18 11.84
C ILE A 501 6.74 -2.30 13.24
N ARG A 502 6.43 -1.37 14.16
CA ARG A 502 6.93 -1.44 15.55
C ARG A 502 6.45 -2.67 16.30
N LEU A 503 5.17 -3.04 16.14
CA LEU A 503 4.61 -4.25 16.72
C LEU A 503 5.33 -5.49 16.19
N LEU A 504 5.54 -5.61 14.88
CA LEU A 504 6.23 -6.75 14.29
C LEU A 504 7.69 -6.84 14.73
N LYS A 505 8.39 -5.71 14.86
CA LYS A 505 9.74 -5.66 15.44
C LYS A 505 9.76 -6.15 16.89
N ALA A 506 8.78 -5.76 17.70
CA ALA A 506 8.66 -6.24 19.08
C ALA A 506 8.38 -7.75 19.15
N ILE A 507 7.50 -8.26 18.27
CA ILE A 507 7.25 -9.71 18.15
C ILE A 507 8.53 -10.45 17.75
N SER A 508 9.30 -9.94 16.79
CA SER A 508 10.61 -10.51 16.43
C SER A 508 11.57 -10.58 17.62
N ILE A 509 11.68 -9.52 18.41
CA ILE A 509 12.51 -9.51 19.62
C ILE A 509 12.01 -10.53 20.64
N GLY A 510 10.68 -10.60 20.85
CA GLY A 510 10.06 -11.60 21.73
C GLY A 510 10.36 -13.03 21.28
N MET A 511 10.34 -13.32 19.97
CA MET A 511 10.73 -14.62 19.42
C MET A 511 12.20 -14.97 19.68
N VAL A 512 13.12 -13.99 19.61
CA VAL A 512 14.54 -14.19 19.96
C VAL A 512 14.67 -14.63 21.42
N VAL A 513 14.00 -13.92 22.34
CA VAL A 513 14.02 -14.23 23.78
C VAL A 513 13.39 -15.60 24.05
N LEU A 514 12.26 -15.91 23.40
CA LEU A 514 11.58 -17.19 23.53
C LEU A 514 12.46 -18.35 23.08
N SER A 515 13.07 -18.25 21.90
CA SER A 515 13.95 -19.27 21.33
C SER A 515 15.20 -19.49 22.20
N ALA A 516 15.89 -18.41 22.59
CA ALA A 516 17.09 -18.50 23.44
C ALA A 516 16.77 -19.05 24.84
N GLY A 517 15.68 -18.57 25.45
CA GLY A 517 15.25 -18.97 26.79
C GLY A 517 14.78 -20.43 26.84
N ALA A 518 14.02 -20.89 25.83
CA ALA A 518 13.55 -22.27 25.77
C ALA A 518 14.71 -23.26 25.57
N SER A 519 15.72 -22.92 24.75
CA SER A 519 16.94 -23.73 24.61
C SER A 519 17.80 -23.70 25.87
N ALA A 520 17.95 -22.54 26.52
CA ALA A 520 18.71 -22.42 27.78
C ALA A 520 18.08 -23.25 28.91
N ALA A 521 16.76 -23.28 28.98
CA ALA A 521 15.99 -24.10 29.91
C ALA A 521 15.89 -25.58 29.48
N GLN A 522 16.53 -25.99 28.38
CA GLN A 522 16.51 -27.34 27.81
C GLN A 522 15.10 -27.88 27.49
N ILE A 523 14.12 -26.98 27.30
CA ILE A 523 12.75 -27.38 26.93
C ILE A 523 12.73 -27.79 25.45
N VAL A 524 13.49 -27.09 24.61
CA VAL A 524 13.75 -27.42 23.19
C VAL A 524 15.25 -27.67 22.97
N PRO A 525 15.65 -28.38 21.90
CA PRO A 525 17.05 -28.61 21.57
C PRO A 525 17.86 -27.32 21.35
N SER A 526 19.19 -27.46 21.22
CA SER A 526 20.08 -26.35 20.87
C SER A 526 19.74 -25.71 19.51
N LEU A 527 18.94 -26.39 18.68
CA LEU A 527 18.32 -25.87 17.47
C LEU A 527 17.62 -24.52 17.71
N GLY A 528 17.01 -24.30 18.88
CA GLY A 528 16.36 -23.03 19.19
C GLY A 528 17.32 -21.83 19.13
N TYR A 529 18.60 -21.99 19.47
CA TYR A 529 19.60 -20.93 19.28
C TYR A 529 19.86 -20.63 17.81
N ALA A 530 19.97 -21.66 16.97
CA ALA A 530 20.17 -21.48 15.54
C ALA A 530 18.96 -20.78 14.88
N LEU A 531 17.75 -21.10 15.35
CA LEU A 531 16.51 -20.52 14.84
C LEU A 531 16.29 -19.04 15.20
N ILE A 532 17.13 -18.42 16.03
CA ILE A 532 17.18 -16.96 16.22
C ILE A 532 17.40 -16.24 14.88
N LEU A 533 18.02 -16.91 13.90
CA LEU A 533 18.17 -16.37 12.55
C LEU A 533 16.82 -15.99 11.91
N CYS A 534 15.74 -16.72 12.19
CA CYS A 534 14.41 -16.45 11.62
C CYS A 534 13.83 -15.09 12.06
N PRO A 535 13.65 -14.78 13.36
CA PRO A 535 13.17 -13.48 13.78
C PRO A 535 14.12 -12.33 13.42
N VAL A 536 15.43 -12.56 13.38
CA VAL A 536 16.42 -11.58 12.88
C VAL A 536 16.21 -11.29 11.39
N PHE A 537 15.97 -12.32 10.59
CA PHE A 537 15.68 -12.19 9.16
C PHE A 537 14.39 -11.38 8.93
N ILE A 538 13.31 -11.68 9.67
CA ILE A 538 12.07 -10.89 9.65
C ILE A 538 12.35 -9.42 10.02
N TYR A 539 13.12 -9.17 11.09
CA TYR A 539 13.47 -7.82 11.51
C TYR A 539 14.24 -7.07 10.40
N GLY A 540 15.15 -7.75 9.72
CA GLY A 540 15.88 -7.22 8.55
C GLY A 540 14.95 -6.82 7.41
N ILE A 541 13.97 -7.67 7.06
CA ILE A 541 12.95 -7.35 6.06
C ILE A 541 12.17 -6.09 6.45
N LEU A 542 11.73 -6.00 7.71
CA LEU A 542 11.01 -4.83 8.23
C LEU A 542 11.86 -3.55 8.15
N PHE A 543 13.15 -3.65 8.45
CA PHE A 543 14.10 -2.55 8.34
C PHE A 543 14.32 -2.11 6.88
N ILE A 544 14.44 -3.07 5.96
CA ILE A 544 14.56 -2.81 4.52
C ILE A 544 13.33 -2.06 3.99
N HIS A 545 12.12 -2.49 4.37
CA HIS A 545 10.87 -1.85 4.00
C HIS A 545 10.76 -0.43 4.58
N GLU A 546 11.00 -0.28 5.89
CA GLU A 546 10.85 1.00 6.59
C GLU A 546 11.77 2.10 6.04
N ASN A 547 12.99 1.72 5.61
CA ASN A 547 13.96 2.66 5.04
C ASN A 547 13.83 2.83 3.51
N GLY A 548 12.93 2.10 2.86
CA GLY A 548 12.71 2.15 1.43
C GLY A 548 13.88 1.61 0.60
N TYR A 549 14.65 0.65 1.13
CA TYR A 549 15.75 0.01 0.41
C TYR A 549 15.25 -1.00 -0.64
N MET A 550 14.09 -1.62 -0.41
CA MET A 550 13.41 -2.48 -1.37
C MET A 550 11.92 -2.14 -1.36
N LEU A 551 11.34 -2.04 -2.56
CA LEU A 551 9.92 -1.75 -2.69
C LEU A 551 9.09 -3.04 -2.70
N PRO A 552 7.81 -2.94 -2.31
CA PRO A 552 6.90 -4.07 -2.40
C PRO A 552 6.74 -4.52 -3.86
N GLY A 553 6.89 -5.81 -4.08
CA GLY A 553 6.84 -6.46 -5.39
C GLY A 553 7.47 -7.85 -5.30
N THR A 554 7.62 -8.55 -6.43
CA THR A 554 8.00 -9.97 -6.49
C THR A 554 9.22 -10.31 -5.64
N ARG A 555 10.28 -9.50 -5.66
CA ARG A 555 11.49 -9.77 -4.87
C ARG A 555 11.27 -9.64 -3.37
N MET A 556 10.51 -8.64 -2.94
CA MET A 556 10.21 -8.42 -1.52
C MET A 556 9.26 -9.48 -0.99
N GLU A 557 8.26 -9.86 -1.80
CA GLU A 557 7.35 -10.95 -1.49
C GLU A 557 8.11 -12.29 -1.41
N PHE A 558 9.01 -12.55 -2.37
CA PHE A 558 9.88 -13.73 -2.34
C PHE A 558 10.70 -13.76 -1.06
N LEU A 559 11.39 -12.66 -0.73
CA LEU A 559 12.21 -12.54 0.48
C LEU A 559 11.38 -12.77 1.75
N ALA A 560 10.17 -12.21 1.84
CA ALA A 560 9.28 -12.40 2.97
C ALA A 560 8.86 -13.86 3.14
N GLU A 561 8.62 -14.60 2.06
CA GLU A 561 8.31 -16.03 2.09
C GLU A 561 9.55 -16.88 2.38
N THR A 562 10.75 -16.42 2.00
CA THR A 562 12.02 -17.11 2.25
C THR A 562 12.29 -17.35 3.73
N VAL A 563 11.65 -16.62 4.66
CA VAL A 563 11.77 -16.86 6.10
C VAL A 563 11.49 -18.32 6.49
N PHE A 564 10.51 -18.95 5.83
CA PHE A 564 10.16 -20.34 6.11
C PHE A 564 11.22 -21.30 5.59
N VAL A 565 11.80 -21.01 4.42
CA VAL A 565 12.90 -21.78 3.85
C VAL A 565 14.16 -21.64 4.72
N VAL A 566 14.44 -20.44 5.24
CA VAL A 566 15.53 -20.21 6.20
C VAL A 566 15.36 -21.11 7.42
N SER A 567 14.15 -21.22 7.99
CA SER A 567 13.92 -22.13 9.12
C SER A 567 14.30 -23.58 8.82
N GLY A 568 13.89 -24.10 7.65
CA GLY A 568 14.18 -25.47 7.24
C GLY A 568 15.66 -25.69 6.94
N LEU A 569 16.32 -24.75 6.24
CA LEU A 569 17.75 -24.82 5.94
C LEU A 569 18.61 -24.74 7.20
N THR A 570 18.28 -23.83 8.12
CA THR A 570 18.94 -23.75 9.43
C THR A 570 18.80 -25.06 10.20
N THR A 571 17.60 -25.65 10.19
CA THR A 571 17.35 -26.94 10.83
C THR A 571 18.15 -28.07 10.17
N LEU A 572 18.20 -28.11 8.83
CA LEU A 572 18.95 -29.12 8.09
C LEU A 572 20.45 -29.04 8.43
N ILE A 573 21.03 -27.83 8.39
CA ILE A 573 22.44 -27.60 8.74
C ILE A 573 22.70 -28.03 10.18
N TRP A 574 21.84 -27.62 11.12
CA TRP A 574 21.97 -28.01 12.52
C TRP A 574 21.96 -29.54 12.70
N SER A 575 21.02 -30.24 12.05
CA SER A 575 20.90 -31.71 12.13
C SER A 575 22.05 -32.49 11.47
N THR A 576 22.87 -31.83 10.65
CA THR A 576 24.06 -32.45 10.04
C THR A 576 25.34 -32.21 10.84
N VAL A 577 25.35 -31.24 11.75
CA VAL A 577 26.54 -30.78 12.49
C VAL A 577 26.52 -31.26 13.94
N ILE A 578 25.34 -31.42 14.53
CA ILE A 578 25.08 -31.86 15.91
C ILE A 578 24.29 -33.16 15.84
#